data_AF-A0A920H6D8-F1
#
_entry.id   AF-A0A920H6D8-F1
#
_cell.length_a   1.000
_cell.length_b   1.000
_cell.length_c   1.000
_cell.angle_alpha   90.00
_cell.angle_beta   90.00
_cell.angle_gamma   90.00
#
_symmetry.space_group_name_H-M   'P 1'
#
loop_
_entity.id
_entity.type
_entity.pdbx_description
1 polymer ?
#
loop_
_entity_poly.entity_id
_entity_poly.type
_entity_poly.pdbx_seq_one_letter_code
_entity_poly.pdbx_strand_id
1 'polypeptide(L)'
;MTLTTEYQDLGGVDLAIEAVFEERPCQKRLAIPEAVLRSDVVIATNTSSYLKCRRSTAGVLADPSRLVGLHFFAPVSYHEASRNHQRRDGITKSISYGGMQLQKPRQNSSRCWCM
;
A
#
# COMPACT_ATOMS: atom_id res chain seq x y z
N MET A 1 15.14 16.14 -3.82
CA MET A 1 13.69 15.87 -3.84
C MET A 1 13.17 16.39 -5.16
N THR A 2 12.59 15.51 -5.99
CA THR A 2 12.10 15.84 -7.33
C THR A 2 10.58 15.87 -7.28
N LEU A 3 9.97 16.94 -7.78
CA LEU A 3 8.53 17.11 -7.86
C LEU A 3 8.10 16.93 -9.31
N THR A 4 6.94 16.31 -9.52
CA THR A 4 6.37 16.12 -10.85
C THR A 4 4.85 16.03 -10.76
N THR A 5 4.19 16.37 -11.87
CA THR A 5 2.76 16.15 -12.12
C THR A 5 2.53 15.07 -13.17
N GLU A 6 3.59 14.54 -13.77
CA GLU A 6 3.55 13.57 -14.86
C GLU A 6 3.74 12.15 -14.32
N TYR A 7 2.90 11.22 -14.77
CA TYR A 7 2.97 9.81 -14.33
C TYR A 7 4.20 9.09 -14.91
N GLN A 8 4.68 9.53 -16.07
CA GLN A 8 5.80 8.92 -16.80
C GLN A 8 7.11 8.96 -15.99
N ASP A 9 7.25 9.94 -15.10
CA ASP A 9 8.41 10.09 -14.23
C ASP A 9 8.47 9.04 -13.11
N LEU A 10 7.40 8.27 -12.92
CA LEU A 10 7.32 7.22 -11.91
C LEU A 10 8.06 5.93 -12.31
N GLY A 11 8.47 5.75 -13.58
CA GLY A 11 9.10 4.51 -14.03
C GLY A 11 10.42 4.15 -13.31
N GLY A 12 11.07 5.14 -12.70
CA GLY A 12 12.31 4.96 -11.95
C GLY A 12 12.14 4.51 -10.49
N VAL A 13 10.93 4.51 -9.92
CA VAL A 13 10.73 4.27 -8.48
C VAL A 13 10.68 2.78 -8.11
N ASP A 14 11.09 2.44 -6.89
CA ASP A 14 11.00 1.06 -6.35
C ASP A 14 9.74 0.83 -5.50
N LEU A 15 9.13 1.91 -5.00
CA LEU A 15 7.92 1.92 -4.19
C LEU A 15 7.05 3.12 -4.59
N ALA A 16 5.78 2.86 -4.90
CA ALA A 16 4.79 3.91 -5.15
C ALA A 16 3.76 3.93 -4.00
N ILE A 17 3.52 5.10 -3.40
CA ILE A 17 2.52 5.28 -2.35
C ILE A 17 1.38 6.15 -2.87
N GLU A 18 0.19 5.59 -2.90
CA GLU A 18 -1.04 6.26 -3.27
C GLU A 18 -1.67 6.92 -2.03
N ALA A 19 -1.82 8.24 -2.09
CA ALA A 19 -2.36 9.08 -1.01
C ALA A 19 -3.39 10.09 -1.54
N VAL A 20 -4.21 9.67 -2.50
CA VAL A 20 -5.27 10.48 -3.10
C VAL A 20 -6.55 10.36 -2.26
N PHE A 21 -7.36 11.42 -2.23
CA PHE A 21 -8.65 11.44 -1.52
C PHE A 21 -9.56 10.24 -1.82
N GLU A 22 -10.23 9.75 -0.78
CA GLU A 22 -11.08 8.55 -0.78
C GLU A 22 -12.32 8.63 -1.69
N GLU A 23 -12.73 9.84 -2.09
CA GLU A 23 -13.88 10.08 -2.97
C GLU A 23 -13.70 9.47 -4.37
N ARG A 24 -12.45 9.27 -4.80
CA ARG A 24 -12.15 8.62 -6.09
C ARG A 24 -12.08 7.09 -5.91
N PRO A 25 -12.75 6.31 -6.77
CA PRO A 25 -12.65 4.85 -6.74
C PRO A 25 -11.20 4.37 -6.82
N CYS A 26 -10.79 3.49 -5.90
CA CYS A 26 -9.43 2.94 -5.83
C CYS A 26 -8.91 2.41 -7.17
N GLN A 27 -9.75 1.66 -7.90
CA GLN A 27 -9.41 1.14 -9.22
C GLN A 27 -8.98 2.23 -10.21
N LYS A 28 -9.61 3.41 -10.17
CA LYS A 28 -9.26 4.55 -11.04
C LYS A 28 -7.96 5.23 -10.57
N ARG A 29 -7.76 5.31 -9.26
CA ARG A 29 -6.55 5.90 -8.67
C ARG A 29 -5.29 5.09 -9.00
N LEU A 30 -5.42 3.77 -9.14
CA LEU A 30 -4.28 2.86 -9.28
C LEU A 30 -4.03 2.38 -10.72
N ALA A 31 -5.04 2.39 -11.60
CA ALA A 31 -4.89 1.89 -12.97
C ALA A 31 -3.87 2.68 -13.82
N ILE A 32 -3.90 4.02 -13.74
CA ILE A 32 -3.00 4.86 -14.54
C ILE A 32 -1.54 4.74 -14.03
N PRO A 33 -1.26 4.85 -12.71
CA PRO A 33 0.08 4.62 -12.19
C PRO A 33 0.61 3.21 -12.48
N GLU A 34 -0.19 2.15 -12.33
CA GLU A 34 0.29 0.78 -12.58
C GLU A 34 0.80 0.59 -14.02
N ALA A 35 0.18 1.26 -15.00
CA ALA A 35 0.58 1.16 -16.41
C ALA A 35 1.96 1.77 -16.72
N VAL A 36 2.44 2.71 -15.90
CA VAL A 36 3.74 3.38 -16.08
C VAL A 36 4.83 2.83 -15.14
N LEU A 37 4.42 2.17 -14.06
CA LEU A 37 5.34 1.55 -13.12
C LEU A 37 5.93 0.27 -13.71
N ARG A 38 7.16 -0.03 -13.31
CA ARG A 38 7.77 -1.32 -13.66
C ARG A 38 6.99 -2.46 -13.00
N SER A 39 7.05 -3.64 -13.61
CA SER A 39 6.31 -4.82 -13.16
C SER A 39 6.73 -5.35 -11.79
N ASP A 40 7.88 -4.94 -11.27
CA ASP A 40 8.43 -5.33 -9.97
C ASP A 40 8.12 -4.32 -8.84
N VAL A 41 7.52 -3.17 -9.17
CA VAL A 41 7.25 -2.11 -8.18
C VAL A 41 6.13 -2.50 -7.24
N VAL A 42 6.38 -2.34 -5.93
CA VAL A 42 5.33 -2.46 -4.92
C VAL A 42 4.46 -1.21 -4.92
N ILE A 43 3.15 -1.42 -4.93
CA ILE A 43 2.16 -0.34 -4.86
C ILE A 43 1.55 -0.36 -3.47
N ALA A 44 1.72 0.72 -2.72
CA ALA A 44 1.14 0.91 -1.41
C ALA A 44 -0.01 1.92 -1.48
N THR A 45 -1.10 1.68 -0.76
CA THR A 45 -2.19 2.66 -0.60
C THR A 45 -2.32 3.10 0.85
N ASN A 46 -2.41 4.41 1.06
CA ASN A 46 -2.66 5.02 2.37
C ASN A 46 -4.14 5.05 2.77
N THR A 47 -5.03 4.47 1.95
CA THR A 47 -6.44 4.33 2.33
C THR A 47 -6.61 3.54 3.63
N SER A 48 -7.48 4.05 4.51
CA SER A 48 -7.96 3.33 5.70
C SER A 48 -8.76 2.08 5.35
N SER A 49 -9.29 2.03 4.14
CA SER A 49 -10.17 0.97 3.64
C SER A 49 -9.42 0.02 2.69
N TYR A 50 -8.23 -0.45 3.06
CA TYR A 50 -7.39 -1.34 2.24
C TYR A 50 -8.17 -2.52 1.63
N LEU A 51 -9.00 -3.19 2.43
CA LEU A 51 -9.76 -4.35 1.97
C LEU A 51 -10.77 -3.99 0.85
N LYS A 52 -11.40 -2.80 0.93
CA LYS A 52 -12.29 -2.30 -0.13
C LYS A 52 -11.47 -1.98 -1.38
N CYS A 53 -10.33 -1.32 -1.20
CA CYS A 53 -9.43 -0.96 -2.29
C CYS A 53 -8.96 -2.21 -3.05
N ARG A 54 -8.45 -3.21 -2.33
CA ARG A 54 -8.05 -4.51 -2.87
C ARG A 54 -9.18 -5.22 -3.61
N ARG A 55 -10.38 -5.25 -3.05
CA ARG A 55 -11.54 -5.88 -3.70
C ARG A 55 -11.88 -5.19 -5.02
N SER A 56 -11.88 -3.86 -5.05
CA SER A 56 -12.19 -3.08 -6.26
C SER A 56 -11.13 -3.19 -7.36
N THR A 57 -9.89 -3.52 -7.00
CA THR A 57 -8.73 -3.54 -7.90
C THR A 57 -8.39 -4.94 -8.42
N ALA A 58 -8.90 -6.00 -7.80
CA ALA A 58 -8.56 -7.38 -8.11
C ALA A 58 -8.83 -7.81 -9.56
N GLY A 59 -9.77 -7.16 -10.26
CA GLY A 59 -10.08 -7.43 -11.68
C GLY A 59 -9.73 -6.28 -12.62
N VAL A 60 -9.03 -5.26 -12.14
CA VAL A 60 -8.66 -4.06 -12.92
C VAL A 60 -7.15 -3.94 -13.05
N LEU A 61 -6.41 -4.28 -11.99
CA LEU A 61 -4.95 -4.25 -12.00
C LEU A 61 -4.39 -5.48 -12.71
N ALA A 62 -3.29 -5.29 -13.45
CA ALA A 62 -2.60 -6.36 -14.14
C ALA A 62 -2.02 -7.40 -13.17
N ASP A 63 -1.54 -6.94 -12.01
CA ASP A 63 -1.04 -7.81 -10.96
C ASP A 63 -1.43 -7.25 -9.59
N PRO A 64 -2.62 -7.60 -9.06
CA PRO A 64 -3.08 -7.13 -7.77
C PRO A 64 -2.28 -7.68 -6.58
N SER A 65 -1.35 -8.62 -6.79
CA SER A 65 -0.53 -9.19 -5.71
C SER A 65 0.52 -8.21 -5.18
N ARG A 66 0.88 -7.19 -5.98
CA ARG A 66 1.82 -6.12 -5.61
C ARG A 66 1.18 -5.00 -4.77
N LEU A 67 -0.15 -5.01 -4.60
CA LEU A 67 -0.88 -4.00 -3.84
C LEU A 67 -0.89 -4.28 -2.33
N VAL A 68 -0.32 -3.36 -1.55
CA VAL A 68 -0.22 -3.43 -0.09
C VAL A 68 -0.98 -2.27 0.56
N GLY A 69 -1.55 -2.51 1.73
CA GLY A 69 -2.10 -1.45 2.56
C GLY A 69 -0.99 -0.86 3.40
N LEU A 70 -0.84 0.46 3.40
CA LEU A 70 0.17 1.16 4.18
C LEU A 70 -0.52 2.34 4.87
N HIS A 71 -1.01 2.13 6.09
CA HIS A 71 -1.79 3.13 6.79
C HIS A 71 -0.90 3.90 7.77
N PHE A 72 -0.74 5.20 7.54
CA PHE A 72 -0.08 6.11 8.48
C PHE A 72 -1.07 6.64 9.52
N PHE A 73 -0.69 6.62 10.80
CA PHE A 73 -1.39 7.37 11.85
C PHE A 73 -0.80 8.78 11.92
N ALA A 74 -1.63 9.80 11.74
CA ALA A 74 -1.21 11.19 11.83
C ALA A 74 -1.07 11.64 13.30
N PRO A 75 -0.13 12.55 13.63
CA PRO A 75 0.87 13.13 12.73
C PRO A 75 2.01 12.16 12.48
N VAL A 76 2.38 11.98 11.20
CA VAL A 76 3.49 11.09 10.76
C VAL A 76 4.84 11.50 11.39
N SER A 77 4.91 12.69 11.99
CA SER A 77 6.08 13.31 12.61
C SER A 77 6.19 13.16 14.13
N TYR A 78 5.26 12.51 14.82
CA TYR A 78 5.44 12.15 16.24
C TYR A 78 4.99 10.71 16.42
N HIS A 79 5.83 9.84 16.97
CA HIS A 79 5.47 8.90 18.04
C HIS A 79 6.65 7.98 18.39
N GLU A 80 7.06 8.04 19.67
CA GLU A 80 7.83 6.98 20.34
C GLU A 80 7.14 5.62 20.16
N ALA A 81 7.95 4.57 20.08
CA ALA A 81 7.52 3.19 19.90
C ALA A 81 6.59 2.73 21.05
N SER A 82 5.29 2.99 20.95
CA SER A 82 4.30 2.37 21.81
C SER A 82 4.09 0.92 21.35
N ARG A 83 4.56 -0.01 22.18
CA ARG A 83 4.29 -1.44 22.05
C ARG A 83 2.78 -1.66 22.00
N ASN A 84 2.25 -2.14 20.87
CA ASN A 84 0.82 -2.41 20.76
C ASN A 84 0.50 -3.89 20.59
N HIS A 85 -0.48 -4.31 21.38
CA HIS A 85 -0.98 -5.67 21.59
C HIS A 85 -1.63 -6.22 20.31
N GLN A 86 -1.20 -7.37 19.83
CA GLN A 86 -1.81 -8.03 18.66
C GLN A 86 -3.21 -8.55 18.99
N ARG A 87 -4.25 -8.01 18.36
CA ARG A 87 -5.56 -8.68 18.22
C ARG A 87 -5.50 -9.62 17.01
N ARG A 88 -5.76 -10.90 17.26
CA ARG A 88 -5.48 -12.02 16.36
C ARG A 88 -6.71 -12.41 15.54
N ASP A 89 -7.13 -11.55 14.62
CA ASP A 89 -8.29 -11.81 13.76
C ASP A 89 -7.85 -12.31 12.37
N GLY A 90 -7.60 -13.63 12.32
CA GLY A 90 -7.56 -14.60 11.21
C GLY A 90 -7.21 -14.30 9.73
N ILE A 91 -7.38 -13.10 9.16
CA ILE A 91 -7.46 -12.92 7.69
C ILE A 91 -6.27 -12.15 7.08
N THR A 92 -5.62 -11.26 7.84
CA THR A 92 -4.58 -10.35 7.33
C THR A 92 -3.37 -10.38 8.26
N LYS A 93 -2.14 -10.53 7.72
CA LYS A 93 -0.91 -10.29 8.51
C LYS A 93 -0.65 -8.79 8.53
N SER A 94 -0.68 -8.19 9.71
CA SER A 94 -0.27 -6.80 9.92
C SER A 94 1.05 -6.73 10.67
N ILE A 95 1.95 -5.86 10.20
CA ILE A 95 3.18 -5.49 10.90
C ILE A 95 3.13 -3.99 11.11
N SER A 96 3.32 -3.54 12.35
CA SER A 96 3.29 -2.13 12.71
C SER A 96 4.68 -1.66 13.13
N TYR A 97 5.20 -0.61 12.48
CA TYR A 97 6.47 0.04 12.80
C TYR A 97 6.24 1.55 12.86
N GLY A 98 6.58 2.21 13.97
CA GLY A 98 6.63 3.68 14.07
C GLY A 98 5.41 4.42 13.49
N GLY A 99 4.19 4.06 13.91
CA GLY A 99 2.95 4.70 13.41
C GLY A 99 2.52 4.28 12.00
N MET A 100 3.21 3.32 11.37
CA MET A 100 2.86 2.74 10.07
C MET A 100 2.35 1.31 10.27
N GLN A 101 1.17 0.99 9.73
CA GLN A 101 0.64 -0.38 9.70
C GLN A 101 0.62 -0.90 8.27
N LEU A 102 1.42 -1.94 8.00
CA LEU A 102 1.42 -2.66 6.73
C LEU A 102 0.35 -3.76 6.78
N GLN A 103 -0.48 -3.86 5.74
CA GLN A 103 -1.44 -4.94 5.56
C GLN A 103 -1.14 -5.68 4.25
N LYS A 104 -0.91 -7.00 4.33
CA LYS A 104 -0.74 -7.87 3.16
C LYS A 104 -1.74 -9.03 3.19
N PRO A 105 -2.20 -9.51 2.02
CA PRO A 105 -2.96 -10.74 1.95
C PRO A 105 -2.07 -11.92 2.35
N ARG A 106 -2.67 -12.97 2.92
CA ARG A 106 -1.96 -14.19 3.29
C ARG A 106 -1.47 -14.89 2.01
N GLN A 107 -0.21 -14.68 1.64
CA GLN A 107 0.47 -15.42 0.56
C GLN A 107 0.84 -16.81 1.07
N ASN A 108 0.63 -17.85 0.25
CA ASN A 108 1.00 -19.24 0.58
C ASN A 108 2.50 -19.54 0.33
N SER A 109 3.35 -18.52 0.32
CA SER A 109 4.79 -18.67 0.04
C SER A 109 5.62 -18.13 1.20
N SER A 110 6.65 -18.90 1.54
CA SER A 110 7.46 -18.85 2.75
C SER A 110 8.36 -17.62 2.91
N ARG A 111 8.09 -16.51 2.22
CA ARG A 111 8.91 -15.29 2.28
C ARG A 111 8.15 -14.16 2.98
N CYS A 112 8.21 -14.18 4.31
CA CYS A 112 8.01 -12.97 5.10
C CYS A 112 9.21 -12.05 4.83
N TRP A 113 8.99 -10.93 4.14
CA TRP A 113 9.96 -9.85 4.08
C TRP A 113 9.89 -9.08 5.41
N CYS A 114 10.63 -9.58 6.41
CA CYS A 114 11.17 -8.75 7.48
C CYS A 114 12.60 -8.41 7.06
N MET A 115 12.89 -7.11 6.88
CA MET A 115 14.24 -6.61 7.14
C MET A 115 14.49 -6.65 8.64
#